data_AF-A0A4W5M911-F1
#
_entry.id   AF-A0A4W5M911-F1
#
_cell.length_a   1.000
_cell.length_b   1.000
_cell.length_c   1.000
_cell.angle_alpha   90.00
_cell.angle_beta   90.00
_cell.angle_gamma   90.00
#
_symmetry.space_group_name_H-M   'P 1'
#
loop_
_entity.id
_entity.type
_entity.pdbx_description
1 polymer ?
#
loop_
_entity_poly.entity_id
_entity_poly.type
_entity_poly.pdbx_seq_one_letter_code
_entity_poly.pdbx_strand_id
1 'polypeptide(L)'
;MVKEQFRETDVAKKISHICFGMKSAEQMRQQAHIQVVSKNLYSQDTSHTPLPYGVLDHRMGTSEKDRPCETCGKNLADCLGHYGYLDLEMPCFHVGYFKAIIGILQMICKTCSHIMLTKEEKLQFMDVLKRPGLAYLQKRGLKKKISDKCRKRTMCLNCSTLNGPVKKCGLLKILHEKYKTTKKVVDSVVSDFLNSFDIAIEHNKEVEGLLNRAQENLSPLVVLNLFRRIPAEDIPLLLMNPEAGKPADLILTRLLVPPLCIRPSVISDLKSGTNEDDLTMKLTEIIFLNDVIKKHRMSGAKTQMIMEDWDFLQLQCALYINSELSGIPLNMAPKKWTRGFVQRLKGKQGVAHIDSDIYSNYLIDTCCLF
;
A
#
# COMPACT_ATOMS: atom_id res chain seq x y z
N MET A 1 -7.00 54.67 -18.28
CA MET A 1 -5.92 53.65 -18.26
C MET A 1 -6.11 52.78 -17.03
N VAL A 2 -6.41 51.50 -17.22
CA VAL A 2 -6.47 50.54 -16.10
C VAL A 2 -5.03 50.32 -15.66
N LYS A 3 -4.71 50.59 -14.40
CA LYS A 3 -3.37 50.36 -13.85
C LYS A 3 -3.14 48.85 -13.81
N GLU A 4 -2.09 48.36 -14.45
CA GLU A 4 -1.69 46.96 -14.34
C GLU A 4 -1.16 46.68 -12.93
N GLN A 5 -1.54 45.53 -12.38
CA GLN A 5 -1.09 45.07 -11.08
C GLN A 5 0.37 44.62 -11.18
N PHE A 6 1.23 45.11 -10.28
CA PHE A 6 2.61 44.66 -10.20
C PHE A 6 2.67 43.14 -9.98
N ARG A 7 3.43 42.45 -10.83
CA ARG A 7 3.74 41.03 -10.71
C ARG A 7 5.25 40.88 -10.79
N GLU A 8 5.83 40.27 -9.77
CA GLU A 8 7.26 39.98 -9.76
C GLU A 8 7.60 39.03 -10.92
N THR A 9 8.56 39.44 -11.75
CA THR A 9 9.01 38.68 -12.93
C THR A 9 10.14 37.73 -12.55
N ASP A 10 10.10 36.52 -13.10
CA ASP A 10 11.21 35.56 -13.02
C ASP A 10 11.67 35.20 -11.60
N VAL A 11 10.71 34.94 -10.72
CA VAL A 11 10.96 34.54 -9.32
C VAL A 11 11.76 33.23 -9.27
N ALA A 12 13.08 33.35 -9.15
CA ALA A 12 13.98 32.24 -8.94
C ALA A 12 13.91 31.76 -7.49
N LYS A 13 13.76 30.45 -7.29
CA LYS A 13 13.74 29.83 -5.95
C LYS A 13 14.81 28.75 -5.86
N LYS A 14 15.41 28.61 -4.66
CA LYS A 14 16.35 27.54 -4.34
C LYS A 14 15.67 26.49 -3.47
N ILE A 15 15.81 25.22 -3.84
CA ILE A 15 15.33 24.10 -3.03
C ILE A 15 16.14 24.06 -1.74
N SER A 16 15.46 24.13 -0.59
CA SER A 16 16.10 24.12 0.72
C SER A 16 16.28 22.70 1.26
N HIS A 17 15.22 21.88 1.19
CA HIS A 17 15.21 20.49 1.64
C HIS A 17 14.09 19.69 0.96
N ILE A 18 14.15 18.36 1.08
CA ILE A 18 13.12 17.43 0.62
C ILE A 18 12.56 16.70 1.84
N CYS A 19 11.24 16.80 2.04
CA CYS A 19 10.53 16.05 3.07
C CYS A 19 9.80 14.87 2.42
N PHE A 20 10.11 13.65 2.85
CA PHE A 20 9.42 12.46 2.39
C PHE A 20 8.17 12.22 3.22
N GLY A 21 7.11 11.73 2.56
CA GLY A 21 5.86 11.37 3.19
C GLY A 21 5.05 10.45 2.30
N MET A 22 3.83 10.17 2.73
CA MET A 22 2.85 9.36 1.99
C MET A 22 1.62 10.19 1.68
N LYS A 23 1.01 9.92 0.53
CA LYS A 23 -0.25 10.58 0.16
C LYS A 23 -1.42 9.77 0.69
N SER A 24 -2.38 10.46 1.29
CA SER A 24 -3.68 9.86 1.56
C SER A 24 -4.44 9.62 0.26
N ALA A 25 -5.44 8.73 0.29
CA ALA A 25 -6.29 8.49 -0.87
C ALA A 25 -6.93 9.77 -1.41
N GLU A 26 -7.29 10.72 -0.54
CA GLU A 26 -7.88 11.99 -0.96
C GLU A 26 -6.86 12.91 -1.61
N GLN A 27 -5.63 12.98 -1.09
CA GLN A 27 -4.55 13.73 -1.73
C GLN A 27 -4.17 13.17 -3.09
N MET A 28 -4.24 11.84 -3.26
CA MET A 28 -4.05 11.21 -4.57
C MET A 28 -5.13 11.64 -5.57
N ARG A 29 -6.40 11.68 -5.15
CA ARG A 29 -7.50 12.16 -5.98
C ARG A 29 -7.37 13.64 -6.32
N GLN A 30 -6.98 14.47 -5.35
CA GLN A 30 -6.78 15.89 -5.55
C GLN A 30 -5.66 16.20 -6.57
N GLN A 31 -4.61 15.37 -6.60
CA GLN A 31 -3.53 15.52 -7.59
C GLN A 31 -3.93 15.02 -8.98
N ALA A 32 -4.75 13.99 -9.06
CA ALA A 32 -5.07 13.32 -10.30
C ALA A 32 -6.14 14.06 -11.10
N HIS A 33 -5.99 14.08 -12.43
CA HIS A 33 -6.89 14.78 -13.33
C HIS A 33 -8.05 13.91 -13.82
N ILE A 34 -7.84 12.58 -13.86
CA ILE A 34 -8.85 11.62 -14.32
C ILE A 34 -8.90 10.40 -13.42
N GLN A 35 -10.09 9.80 -13.35
CA GLN A 35 -10.27 8.44 -12.85
C GLN A 35 -10.11 7.47 -14.01
N VAL A 36 -9.25 6.47 -13.86
CA VAL A 36 -9.07 5.41 -14.85
C VAL A 36 -9.98 4.24 -14.50
N VAL A 37 -10.83 3.85 -15.44
CA VAL A 37 -11.81 2.77 -15.26
C VAL A 37 -11.82 1.76 -16.41
N SER A 38 -11.39 2.16 -17.61
CA SER A 38 -11.39 1.26 -18.77
C SER A 38 -10.12 0.42 -18.82
N LYS A 39 -10.28 -0.90 -18.93
CA LYS A 39 -9.18 -1.84 -19.16
C LYS A 39 -8.69 -1.87 -20.62
N ASN A 40 -9.54 -1.49 -21.57
CA ASN A 40 -9.20 -1.54 -22.98
C ASN A 40 -8.29 -0.35 -23.31
N LEU A 41 -7.21 -0.60 -24.04
CA LEU A 41 -6.21 0.42 -24.36
C LEU A 41 -6.67 1.34 -25.49
N TYR A 42 -7.11 0.74 -26.59
CA TYR A 42 -7.53 1.41 -27.82
C TYR A 42 -8.97 1.08 -28.17
N SER A 43 -9.61 1.93 -28.97
CA SER A 43 -10.88 1.59 -29.61
C SER A 43 -10.71 0.34 -30.50
N GLN A 44 -11.80 -0.39 -30.69
CA GLN A 44 -11.84 -1.53 -31.61
C GLN A 44 -11.86 -1.09 -33.08
N ASP A 45 -12.01 0.21 -33.33
CA ASP A 45 -11.99 0.80 -34.66
C ASP A 45 -10.57 0.86 -35.24
N THR A 46 -10.46 1.02 -36.56
CA THR A 46 -9.19 1.13 -37.28
C THR A 46 -8.35 2.36 -36.88
N SER A 47 -8.92 3.31 -36.14
CA SER A 47 -8.31 4.60 -35.80
C SER A 47 -7.22 4.54 -34.72
N HIS A 48 -6.93 3.37 -34.13
CA HIS A 48 -5.90 3.15 -33.09
C HIS A 48 -5.86 4.28 -32.05
N THR A 49 -7.05 4.72 -31.64
CA THR A 49 -7.23 5.87 -30.75
C THR A 49 -7.39 5.35 -29.32
N PRO A 50 -6.63 5.88 -28.35
CA PRO A 50 -6.74 5.43 -26.98
C PRO A 50 -8.12 5.74 -26.42
N LEU A 51 -8.65 4.84 -25.59
CA LEU A 51 -9.98 5.01 -25.03
C LEU A 51 -10.01 6.10 -23.95
N PRO A 52 -11.08 6.92 -23.90
CA PRO A 52 -11.29 7.83 -22.80
C PRO A 52 -11.47 7.05 -21.50
N TYR A 53 -10.94 7.60 -20.40
CA TYR A 53 -10.90 6.97 -19.07
C TYR A 53 -10.15 5.62 -19.05
N GLY A 54 -9.33 5.35 -20.07
CA GLY A 54 -8.38 4.25 -20.11
C GLY A 54 -7.00 4.66 -19.61
N VAL A 55 -6.08 3.70 -19.57
CA VAL A 55 -4.71 3.92 -19.10
C VAL A 55 -3.86 4.77 -20.06
N LEU A 56 -4.24 4.91 -21.34
CA LEU A 56 -3.51 5.70 -22.36
C LEU A 56 -4.19 7.04 -22.69
N ASP A 57 -5.10 7.50 -21.83
CA ASP A 57 -5.85 8.73 -22.03
C ASP A 57 -4.92 9.97 -22.06
N HIS A 58 -5.09 10.84 -23.07
CA HIS A 58 -4.24 11.99 -23.32
C HIS A 58 -4.41 13.15 -22.32
N ARG A 59 -5.42 13.06 -21.44
CA ARG A 59 -5.52 13.93 -20.25
C ARG A 59 -4.40 13.66 -19.25
N MET A 60 -3.73 12.49 -19.33
CA MET A 60 -2.56 12.16 -18.50
C MET A 60 -1.21 12.55 -19.13
N GLY A 61 -1.22 13.20 -20.29
CA GLY A 61 -0.02 13.57 -21.03
C GLY A 61 -0.07 13.05 -22.47
N THR A 62 1.06 13.12 -23.15
CA THR A 62 1.23 12.48 -24.48
C THR A 62 2.55 11.74 -24.52
N SER A 63 2.60 10.66 -25.29
CA SER A 63 3.81 9.92 -25.67
C SER A 63 4.09 10.00 -27.18
N GLU A 64 3.22 10.66 -27.94
CA GLU A 64 3.30 10.80 -29.40
C GLU A 64 3.62 12.25 -29.78
N LYS A 65 4.28 12.46 -30.94
CA LYS A 65 4.52 13.82 -31.45
C LYS A 65 3.27 14.44 -32.08
N ASP A 66 2.38 13.61 -32.60
CA ASP A 66 1.26 14.03 -33.45
C ASP A 66 0.03 14.43 -32.63
N ARG A 67 -0.06 13.99 -31.37
CA ARG A 67 -1.19 14.27 -30.48
C ARG A 67 -0.72 15.03 -29.24
N PRO A 68 -1.16 16.29 -29.01
CA PRO A 68 -0.82 17.04 -27.81
C PRO A 68 -1.58 16.51 -26.58
N CYS A 69 -1.14 16.91 -25.39
CA CYS A 69 -1.83 16.61 -24.15
C CYS A 69 -3.15 17.40 -24.04
N GLU A 70 -4.24 16.73 -23.68
CA GLU A 70 -5.57 17.37 -23.53
C GLU A 70 -5.66 18.28 -22.30
N THR A 71 -4.80 18.11 -21.30
CA THR A 71 -4.86 18.88 -20.05
C THR A 71 -4.10 20.21 -20.14
N CYS A 72 -2.87 20.19 -20.65
CA CYS A 72 -2.05 21.40 -20.75
C CYS A 72 -1.94 21.97 -22.17
N GLY A 73 -2.44 21.26 -23.20
CA GLY A 73 -2.35 21.67 -24.60
C GLY A 73 -0.93 21.63 -25.18
N LYS A 74 0.04 21.10 -24.43
CA LYS A 74 1.46 21.06 -24.82
C LYS A 74 1.83 19.74 -25.48
N ASN A 75 2.86 19.80 -26.34
CA ASN A 75 3.47 18.63 -26.98
C ASN A 75 4.39 17.87 -26.03
N LEU A 76 4.90 16.73 -26.49
CA LEU A 76 5.77 15.82 -25.71
C LEU A 76 6.97 16.51 -25.03
N ALA A 77 7.61 17.48 -25.70
CA ALA A 77 8.80 18.15 -25.17
C ALA A 77 8.50 19.08 -23.98
N ASP A 78 7.32 19.71 -23.95
CA ASP A 78 6.98 20.75 -22.97
C ASP A 78 5.98 20.28 -21.91
N CYS A 79 5.40 19.09 -22.09
CA CYS A 79 4.44 18.50 -21.17
C CYS A 79 5.16 17.80 -20.01
N LEU A 80 4.87 18.24 -18.78
CA LEU A 80 5.39 17.62 -17.55
C LEU A 80 4.70 16.28 -17.22
N GLY A 81 3.52 16.03 -17.80
CA GLY A 81 2.68 14.88 -17.50
C GLY A 81 1.70 15.12 -16.36
N HIS A 82 0.57 14.41 -16.39
CA HIS A 82 -0.51 14.54 -15.42
C HIS A 82 -0.91 13.17 -14.87
N TYR A 83 -1.14 13.07 -13.57
CA TYR A 83 -1.51 11.80 -12.94
C TYR A 83 -2.99 11.48 -13.16
N GLY A 84 -3.30 10.20 -13.29
CA GLY A 84 -4.63 9.66 -13.06
C GLY A 84 -4.72 8.96 -11.70
N TYR A 85 -5.90 8.49 -11.33
CA TYR A 85 -6.08 7.60 -10.18
C TYR A 85 -6.97 6.40 -10.52
N LEU A 86 -6.74 5.32 -9.80
CA LEU A 86 -7.53 4.08 -9.84
C LEU A 86 -8.02 3.75 -8.44
N ASP A 87 -9.34 3.56 -8.29
CA ASP A 87 -9.94 3.10 -7.04
C ASP A 87 -9.91 1.58 -6.98
N LEU A 88 -9.43 1.03 -5.86
CA LEU A 88 -9.45 -0.41 -5.62
C LEU A 88 -10.74 -0.80 -4.88
N GLU A 89 -11.46 -1.78 -5.41
CA GLU A 89 -12.71 -2.31 -4.84
C GLU A 89 -12.45 -3.04 -3.49
N MET A 90 -11.23 -3.51 -3.28
CA MET A 90 -10.75 -4.08 -2.02
C MET A 90 -9.37 -3.51 -1.66
N PRO A 91 -9.11 -3.19 -0.37
CA PRO A 91 -7.83 -2.65 0.04
C PRO A 91 -6.70 -3.69 -0.10
N CYS A 92 -5.49 -3.24 -0.42
CA CYS A 92 -4.31 -4.09 -0.54
C CYS A 92 -3.16 -3.60 0.34
N PHE A 93 -2.30 -4.50 0.83
CA PHE A 93 -1.07 -4.05 1.49
C PHE A 93 -0.10 -3.44 0.48
N HIS A 94 0.46 -2.27 0.78
CA HIS A 94 1.58 -1.74 0.03
C HIS A 94 2.82 -2.60 0.29
N VAL A 95 3.38 -3.22 -0.74
CA VAL A 95 4.50 -4.17 -0.59
C VAL A 95 5.73 -3.55 0.07
N GLY A 96 5.97 -2.26 -0.19
CA GLY A 96 7.03 -1.53 0.48
C GLY A 96 6.76 -1.37 1.98
N TYR A 97 5.55 -0.98 2.37
CA TYR A 97 5.25 -0.69 3.77
C TYR A 97 4.90 -1.94 4.59
N PHE A 98 4.85 -3.12 3.97
CA PHE A 98 4.41 -4.36 4.62
C PHE A 98 5.16 -4.68 5.91
N LYS A 99 6.49 -4.46 5.95
CA LYS A 99 7.29 -4.63 7.18
C LYS A 99 6.92 -3.61 8.27
N ALA A 100 6.71 -2.35 7.89
CA ALA A 100 6.31 -1.29 8.81
C ALA A 100 4.89 -1.52 9.37
N ILE A 101 3.96 -1.98 8.53
CA ILE A 101 2.60 -2.37 8.91
C ILE A 101 2.64 -3.44 10.02
N ILE A 102 3.44 -4.50 9.84
CA ILE A 102 3.63 -5.53 10.87
C ILE A 102 4.21 -4.93 12.15
N GLY A 103 5.22 -4.06 12.03
CA GLY A 103 5.82 -3.37 13.18
C GLY A 103 4.81 -2.55 13.98
N ILE A 104 3.91 -1.82 13.32
CA ILE A 104 2.84 -1.06 13.97
C ILE A 104 1.84 -2.01 14.65
N LEU A 105 1.40 -3.07 13.96
CA LEU A 105 0.48 -4.08 14.53
C LEU A 105 1.06 -4.81 15.76
N GLN A 106 2.38 -4.92 15.85
CA GLN A 106 3.08 -5.45 17.02
C GLN A 106 3.13 -4.47 18.20
N MET A 107 2.92 -3.16 17.96
CA MET A 107 2.96 -2.13 18.99
C MET A 107 1.59 -1.72 19.53
N ILE A 108 0.53 -1.92 18.75
CA ILE A 108 -0.85 -1.55 19.13
C ILE A 108 -1.67 -2.74 19.61
N CYS A 109 -2.72 -2.46 20.36
CA CYS A 109 -3.76 -3.41 20.71
C CYS A 109 -4.63 -3.72 19.47
N LYS A 110 -4.87 -5.00 19.16
CA LYS A 110 -5.69 -5.42 18.02
C LYS A 110 -7.21 -5.24 18.24
N THR A 111 -7.62 -4.74 19.40
CA THR A 111 -9.04 -4.52 19.74
C THR A 111 -9.36 -3.02 19.86
N CYS A 112 -8.64 -2.29 20.72
CA CYS A 112 -8.86 -0.86 20.94
C CYS A 112 -7.89 0.07 20.18
N SER A 113 -6.93 -0.47 19.42
CA SER A 113 -5.95 0.28 18.59
C SER A 113 -5.02 1.24 19.33
N HIS A 114 -5.04 1.27 20.67
CA HIS A 114 -4.09 2.05 21.48
C HIS A 114 -2.73 1.38 21.53
N ILE A 115 -1.67 2.17 21.67
CA ILE A 115 -0.30 1.64 21.85
C ILE A 115 -0.16 0.91 23.19
N MET A 116 0.58 -0.20 23.18
CA MET A 116 0.78 -1.06 24.37
C MET A 116 1.90 -0.53 25.27
N LEU A 117 1.78 0.74 25.70
CA LEU A 117 2.70 1.41 26.63
C LEU A 117 1.96 1.90 27.87
N THR A 118 2.65 1.87 29.01
CA THR A 118 2.16 2.51 30.25
C THR A 118 2.20 4.02 30.13
N LYS A 119 1.42 4.73 30.94
CA LYS A 119 1.39 6.20 30.94
C LYS A 119 2.78 6.81 31.18
N GLU A 120 3.55 6.25 32.11
CA GLU A 120 4.92 6.66 32.42
C GLU A 120 5.86 6.49 31.22
N GLU A 121 5.79 5.35 30.54
CA GLU A 121 6.61 5.11 29.34
C GLU A 121 6.22 5.98 28.17
N LYS A 122 4.92 6.24 27.97
CA LYS A 122 4.45 7.18 26.95
C LYS A 122 5.11 8.55 27.19
N LEU A 123 5.01 9.07 28.41
CA LEU A 123 5.62 10.36 28.77
C LEU A 123 7.15 10.35 28.52
N GLN A 124 7.85 9.33 29.02
CA GLN A 124 9.30 9.18 28.86
C GLN A 124 9.72 9.21 27.38
N PHE A 125 9.02 8.47 26.52
CA PHE A 125 9.35 8.43 25.10
C PHE A 125 8.94 9.70 24.36
N MET A 126 7.82 10.31 24.73
CA MET A 126 7.39 11.60 24.17
C MET A 126 8.40 12.71 24.47
N ASP A 127 8.97 12.75 25.67
CA ASP A 127 10.00 13.73 26.03
C ASP A 127 11.30 13.53 25.23
N VAL A 128 11.61 12.29 24.85
CA VAL A 128 12.72 11.99 23.93
C VAL A 128 12.43 12.51 22.54
N LEU A 129 11.21 12.29 22.03
CA LEU A 129 10.79 12.70 20.70
C LEU A 129 10.71 14.22 20.51
N LYS A 130 10.41 14.96 21.58
CA LYS A 130 10.33 16.43 21.57
C LYS A 130 11.70 17.13 21.54
N ARG A 131 12.80 16.41 21.76
CA ARG A 131 14.14 17.02 21.74
C ARG A 131 14.48 17.54 20.33
N PRO A 132 14.93 18.80 20.20
CA PRO A 132 15.30 19.35 18.91
C PRO A 132 16.52 18.62 18.34
N GLY A 133 16.57 18.44 17.02
CA GLY A 133 17.72 17.85 16.33
C GLY A 133 17.88 16.34 16.48
N LEU A 134 16.82 15.59 16.82
CA LEU A 134 16.88 14.13 16.94
C LEU A 134 17.27 13.48 15.60
N ALA A 135 18.46 12.88 15.56
CA ALA A 135 19.01 12.30 14.34
C ALA A 135 18.25 11.03 13.91
N TYR A 136 18.26 10.74 12.61
CA TYR A 136 17.59 9.57 12.03
C TYR A 136 17.96 8.24 12.71
N LEU A 137 19.26 8.02 12.98
CA LEU A 137 19.72 6.81 13.66
C LEU A 137 19.18 6.67 15.10
N GLN A 138 19.03 7.79 15.81
CA GLN A 138 18.46 7.82 17.15
C GLN A 138 16.96 7.48 17.11
N LYS A 139 16.22 8.01 16.12
CA LYS A 139 14.81 7.65 15.88
C LYS A 139 14.64 6.15 15.63
N ARG A 140 15.51 5.54 14.82
CA ARG A 140 15.53 4.07 14.60
C ARG A 140 15.77 3.28 15.88
N GLY A 141 16.76 3.70 16.66
CA GLY A 141 17.05 3.09 17.96
C GLY A 141 15.87 3.21 18.93
N LEU A 142 15.17 4.34 18.92
CA LEU A 142 13.99 4.59 19.74
C LEU A 142 12.81 3.70 19.32
N LYS A 143 12.52 3.60 18.02
CA LYS A 143 11.50 2.71 17.45
C LYS A 143 11.70 1.26 17.92
N LYS A 144 12.94 0.77 17.88
CA LYS A 144 13.28 -0.57 18.35
C LYS A 144 12.99 -0.72 19.85
N LYS A 145 13.44 0.22 20.68
CA LYS A 145 13.19 0.21 22.14
C LYS A 145 11.70 0.22 22.48
N ILE A 146 10.90 1.02 21.79
CA ILE A 146 9.44 1.08 21.97
C ILE A 146 8.81 -0.25 21.56
N SER A 147 9.15 -0.75 20.37
CA SER A 147 8.63 -2.02 19.85
C SER A 147 8.93 -3.20 20.77
N ASP A 148 10.16 -3.29 21.29
CA ASP A 148 10.58 -4.36 22.20
C ASP A 148 9.80 -4.34 23.53
N LYS A 149 9.41 -3.17 24.03
CA LYS A 149 8.54 -3.05 25.21
C LYS A 149 7.10 -3.47 24.91
N CYS A 150 6.53 -3.01 23.80
CA CYS A 150 5.17 -3.38 23.41
C CYS A 150 5.01 -4.88 23.18
N ARG A 151 5.98 -5.51 22.48
CA ARG A 151 5.94 -6.95 22.13
C ARG A 151 6.02 -7.88 23.33
N LYS A 152 6.55 -7.42 24.47
CA LYS A 152 6.62 -8.20 25.72
C LYS A 152 5.28 -8.23 26.47
N ARG A 153 4.37 -7.31 26.16
CA ARG A 153 3.06 -7.23 26.83
C ARG A 153 2.04 -8.09 26.11
N THR A 154 1.38 -8.95 26.87
CA THR A 154 0.31 -9.82 26.38
C THR A 154 -1.08 -9.26 26.67
N MET A 155 -1.23 -8.42 27.68
CA MET A 155 -2.53 -7.84 28.05
C MET A 155 -2.56 -6.34 27.74
N CYS A 156 -3.66 -5.87 27.16
CA CYS A 156 -3.85 -4.44 26.88
C CYS A 156 -4.09 -3.65 28.16
N LEU A 157 -3.44 -2.49 28.28
CA LEU A 157 -3.58 -1.61 29.46
C LEU A 157 -4.87 -0.77 29.45
N ASN A 158 -5.53 -0.67 28.29
CA ASN A 158 -6.74 0.15 28.11
C ASN A 158 -8.03 -0.68 28.11
N CYS A 159 -8.04 -1.82 27.41
CA CYS A 159 -9.25 -2.65 27.26
C CYS A 159 -9.09 -4.07 27.83
N SER A 160 -7.96 -4.38 28.50
CA SER A 160 -7.67 -5.67 29.12
C SER A 160 -7.70 -6.90 28.19
N THR A 161 -7.81 -6.71 26.87
CA THR A 161 -7.84 -7.81 25.92
C THR A 161 -6.46 -8.44 25.72
N LEU A 162 -6.43 -9.76 25.56
CA LEU A 162 -5.24 -10.53 25.20
C LEU A 162 -4.75 -10.17 23.79
N ASN A 163 -3.45 -9.97 23.65
CA ASN A 163 -2.73 -9.64 22.43
C ASN A 163 -1.57 -10.62 22.28
N GLY A 164 -1.68 -11.50 21.30
CA GLY A 164 -0.63 -12.44 20.95
C GLY A 164 0.40 -11.84 19.98
N PRO A 165 1.44 -12.62 19.62
CA PRO A 165 2.41 -12.19 18.62
C PRO A 165 1.76 -12.05 17.24
N VAL A 166 2.17 -11.01 16.52
CA VAL A 166 1.79 -10.77 15.12
C VAL A 166 2.96 -11.17 14.23
N LYS A 167 2.72 -12.05 13.26
CA LYS A 167 3.74 -12.59 12.36
C LYS A 167 3.31 -12.60 10.89
N LYS A 168 4.28 -12.56 9.99
CA LYS A 168 4.08 -12.80 8.56
C LYS A 168 3.78 -14.29 8.35
N CYS A 169 2.73 -14.60 7.59
CA CYS A 169 2.34 -15.97 7.26
C CYS A 169 2.19 -16.13 5.75
N GLY A 170 3.27 -16.43 5.03
CA GLY A 170 3.26 -16.48 3.55
C GLY A 170 3.42 -15.11 2.89
N LEU A 171 3.08 -15.02 1.61
CA LEU A 171 3.19 -13.78 0.83
C LEU A 171 2.05 -12.82 1.20
N LEU A 172 2.42 -11.63 1.69
CA LEU A 172 1.51 -10.52 2.00
C LEU A 172 0.32 -10.86 2.92
N LYS A 173 0.46 -11.88 3.77
CA LYS A 173 -0.53 -12.27 4.77
C LYS A 173 0.02 -12.10 6.18
N ILE A 174 -0.82 -11.61 7.09
CA ILE A 174 -0.46 -11.31 8.48
C ILE A 174 -1.38 -12.12 9.41
N LEU A 175 -0.78 -12.81 10.37
CA LEU A 175 -1.49 -13.63 11.35
C LEU A 175 -1.27 -13.06 12.76
N HIS A 176 -2.34 -12.99 13.54
CA HIS A 176 -2.31 -12.66 14.96
C HIS A 176 -2.63 -13.92 15.79
N GLU A 177 -1.64 -14.40 16.53
CA GLU A 177 -1.79 -15.61 17.37
C GLU A 177 -2.46 -15.30 18.71
N LYS A 178 -3.74 -14.93 18.65
CA LYS A 178 -4.50 -14.54 19.84
C LYS A 178 -4.82 -15.73 20.75
N TYR A 179 -5.10 -16.89 20.17
CA TYR A 179 -5.64 -18.06 20.88
C TYR A 179 -4.56 -19.12 21.08
N LYS A 180 -3.44 -18.76 21.72
CA LYS A 180 -2.38 -19.71 21.99
C LYS A 180 -2.69 -20.49 23.26
N THR A 181 -2.84 -21.81 23.15
CA THR A 181 -3.03 -22.70 24.30
C THR A 181 -1.68 -22.94 25.01
N THR A 182 -1.42 -22.22 26.09
CA THR A 182 -0.33 -22.57 27.01
C THR A 182 -0.76 -23.68 27.97
N LYS A 183 0.08 -24.71 28.11
CA LYS A 183 -0.21 -26.05 28.70
C LYS A 183 -0.66 -26.11 30.18
N LYS A 184 -1.07 -25.02 30.84
CA LYS A 184 -1.41 -25.07 32.28
C LYS A 184 -2.70 -24.35 32.69
N VAL A 185 -3.19 -23.37 31.93
CA VAL A 185 -4.48 -22.70 32.18
C VAL A 185 -5.06 -22.33 30.82
N VAL A 186 -6.24 -22.84 30.51
CA VAL A 186 -7.01 -22.40 29.34
C VAL A 186 -7.74 -21.13 29.77
N ASP A 187 -7.33 -19.99 29.24
CA ASP A 187 -8.04 -18.72 29.48
C ASP A 187 -9.49 -18.86 29.00
N SER A 188 -10.46 -18.30 29.76
CA SER A 188 -11.90 -18.30 29.41
C SER A 188 -12.15 -17.86 27.96
N VAL A 189 -11.38 -16.88 27.48
CA VAL A 189 -11.49 -16.35 26.12
C VAL A 189 -11.14 -17.39 25.05
N VAL A 190 -10.20 -18.30 25.34
CA VAL A 190 -9.79 -19.37 24.41
C VAL A 190 -10.84 -20.48 24.40
N SER A 191 -11.39 -20.86 25.56
CA SER A 191 -12.48 -21.84 25.61
C SER A 191 -13.73 -21.33 24.90
N ASP A 192 -14.11 -20.06 25.13
CA ASP A 192 -15.28 -19.46 24.48
C ASP A 192 -15.11 -19.42 22.95
N PHE A 193 -13.89 -19.14 22.47
CA PHE A 193 -13.58 -19.17 21.04
C PHE A 193 -13.69 -20.58 20.46
N LEU A 194 -13.15 -21.60 21.13
CA LEU A 194 -13.22 -22.99 20.65
C LEU A 194 -14.67 -23.50 20.62
N ASN A 195 -15.46 -23.20 21.65
CA ASN A 195 -16.87 -23.57 21.72
C ASN A 195 -17.73 -22.86 20.64
N SER A 196 -17.28 -21.71 20.12
CA SER A 196 -18.03 -21.02 19.06
C SER A 196 -18.11 -21.79 17.72
N PHE A 197 -17.35 -22.90 17.58
CA PHE A 197 -17.32 -23.71 16.36
C PHE A 197 -18.29 -24.89 16.35
N ASP A 198 -19.09 -25.11 17.40
CA ASP A 198 -19.99 -26.28 17.51
C ASP A 198 -20.89 -26.46 16.27
N ILE A 199 -21.51 -25.37 15.80
CA ILE A 199 -22.36 -25.37 14.59
C ILE A 199 -21.55 -25.73 13.34
N ALA A 200 -20.32 -25.25 13.23
CA ALA A 200 -19.47 -25.50 12.07
C ALA A 200 -18.98 -26.96 12.04
N ILE A 201 -18.69 -27.56 13.21
CA ILE A 201 -18.27 -28.96 13.34
C ILE A 201 -19.43 -29.90 12.96
N GLU A 202 -20.66 -29.56 13.38
CA GLU A 202 -21.86 -30.34 13.04
C GLU A 202 -22.03 -30.48 11.51
N HIS A 203 -21.81 -29.39 10.78
CA HIS A 203 -21.99 -29.34 9.32
C HIS A 203 -20.72 -29.70 8.53
N ASN A 204 -19.54 -29.59 9.13
CA ASN A 204 -18.27 -29.90 8.49
C ASN A 204 -17.26 -30.49 9.49
N LYS A 205 -17.15 -31.82 9.49
CA LYS A 205 -16.25 -32.58 10.36
C LYS A 205 -14.76 -32.30 10.13
N GLU A 206 -14.37 -31.77 8.97
CA GLU A 206 -12.96 -31.42 8.70
C GLU A 206 -12.47 -30.24 9.55
N VAL A 207 -13.40 -29.41 10.05
CA VAL A 207 -13.08 -28.23 10.88
C VAL A 207 -12.40 -28.66 12.18
N GLU A 208 -12.85 -29.75 12.80
CA GLU A 208 -12.35 -30.23 14.10
C GLU A 208 -10.82 -30.44 14.09
N GLY A 209 -10.29 -31.05 13.03
CA GLY A 209 -8.85 -31.27 12.87
C GLY A 209 -8.03 -29.98 12.65
N LEU A 210 -8.68 -28.89 12.24
CA LEU A 210 -8.05 -27.61 11.91
C LEU A 210 -8.16 -26.56 13.03
N LEU A 211 -9.02 -26.76 14.03
CA LEU A 211 -9.27 -25.80 15.12
C LEU A 211 -8.00 -25.39 15.87
N ASN A 212 -7.08 -26.33 16.07
CA ASN A 212 -5.80 -26.05 16.75
C ASN A 212 -4.94 -25.00 16.02
N ARG A 213 -5.20 -24.75 14.73
CA ARG A 213 -4.52 -23.75 13.91
C ARG A 213 -5.37 -22.50 13.67
N ALA A 214 -6.61 -22.46 14.16
CA ALA A 214 -7.50 -21.32 14.01
C ALA A 214 -6.96 -20.12 14.77
N GLN A 215 -6.61 -19.06 14.04
CA GLN A 215 -6.06 -17.81 14.57
C GLN A 215 -6.67 -16.64 13.79
N GLU A 216 -6.44 -15.42 14.27
CA GLU A 216 -6.99 -14.22 13.64
C GLU A 216 -6.15 -13.83 12.42
N ASN A 217 -6.75 -13.89 11.23
CA ASN A 217 -6.14 -13.40 10.00
C ASN A 217 -6.36 -11.89 9.89
N LEU A 218 -5.26 -11.13 9.90
CA LEU A 218 -5.30 -9.67 9.75
C LEU A 218 -5.24 -9.31 8.26
N SER A 219 -6.41 -9.29 7.62
CA SER A 219 -6.56 -8.85 6.23
C SER A 219 -6.35 -7.34 6.08
N PRO A 220 -6.03 -6.82 4.87
CA PRO A 220 -5.88 -5.38 4.65
C PRO A 220 -7.10 -4.56 5.10
N LEU A 221 -8.31 -5.12 4.97
CA LEU A 221 -9.55 -4.48 5.40
C LEU A 221 -9.60 -4.31 6.92
N VAL A 222 -9.26 -5.37 7.67
CA VAL A 222 -9.22 -5.32 9.15
C VAL A 222 -8.14 -4.35 9.61
N VAL A 223 -6.95 -4.42 9.02
CA VAL A 223 -5.82 -3.56 9.37
C VAL A 223 -6.13 -2.09 9.07
N LEU A 224 -6.77 -1.77 7.95
CA LEU A 224 -7.20 -0.40 7.64
C LEU A 224 -8.13 0.16 8.72
N ASN A 225 -9.09 -0.64 9.18
CA ASN A 225 -10.02 -0.23 10.24
C ASN A 225 -9.34 -0.12 11.61
N LEU A 226 -8.31 -0.93 11.89
CA LEU A 226 -7.48 -0.76 13.08
C LEU A 226 -6.69 0.54 13.01
N PHE A 227 -6.01 0.80 11.88
CA PHE A 227 -5.17 1.97 11.70
C PHE A 227 -5.94 3.29 11.74
N ARG A 228 -7.19 3.30 11.27
CA ARG A 228 -8.10 4.46 11.41
C ARG A 228 -8.48 4.78 12.85
N ARG A 229 -8.45 3.78 13.75
CA ARG A 229 -8.83 3.92 15.17
C ARG A 229 -7.65 4.19 16.09
N ILE A 230 -6.43 4.27 15.57
CA ILE A 230 -5.25 4.63 16.38
C ILE A 230 -5.41 6.09 16.84
N PRO A 231 -5.35 6.37 18.16
CA PRO A 231 -5.42 7.74 18.66
C PRO A 231 -4.29 8.61 18.10
N ALA A 232 -4.59 9.86 17.76
CA ALA A 232 -3.59 10.80 17.22
C ALA A 232 -2.41 11.04 18.18
N GLU A 233 -2.64 10.96 19.49
CA GLU A 233 -1.62 11.05 20.54
C GLU A 233 -0.58 9.91 20.50
N ASP A 234 -0.97 8.74 19.98
CA ASP A 234 -0.11 7.56 19.92
C ASP A 234 0.71 7.50 18.61
N ILE A 235 0.35 8.27 17.58
CA ILE A 235 1.03 8.25 16.28
C ILE A 235 2.52 8.62 16.37
N PRO A 236 2.94 9.67 17.11
CA PRO A 236 4.36 9.99 17.27
C PRO A 236 5.17 8.87 17.94
N LEU A 237 4.55 8.07 18.81
CA LEU A 237 5.19 6.92 19.48
C LEU A 237 5.42 5.74 18.52
N LEU A 238 4.69 5.68 17.40
CA LEU A 238 4.97 4.78 16.28
C LEU A 238 6.11 5.30 15.38
N LEU A 239 6.69 6.44 15.75
CA LEU A 239 7.73 7.19 15.04
C LEU A 239 7.29 7.80 13.71
N MET A 240 5.99 7.91 13.45
CA MET A 240 5.46 8.56 12.26
C MET A 240 5.21 10.05 12.51
N ASN A 241 5.71 10.94 11.64
CA ASN A 241 5.29 12.34 11.62
C ASN A 241 3.83 12.45 11.16
N PRO A 242 2.92 12.97 12.00
CA PRO A 242 1.50 13.09 11.68
C PRO A 242 1.20 14.02 10.49
N GLU A 243 2.12 14.92 10.13
CA GLU A 243 2.00 15.81 8.97
C GLU A 243 2.42 15.12 7.67
N ALA A 244 3.34 14.16 7.75
CA ALA A 244 3.89 13.45 6.59
C ALA A 244 3.06 12.21 6.19
N GLY A 245 2.24 11.69 7.11
CA GLY A 245 1.40 10.53 6.84
C GLY A 245 0.67 9.98 8.06
N LYS A 246 -0.40 9.23 7.82
CA LYS A 246 -1.12 8.49 8.88
C LYS A 246 -0.93 6.99 8.70
N PRO A 247 -1.03 6.17 9.77
CA PRO A 247 -0.95 4.73 9.65
C PRO A 247 -1.92 4.15 8.60
N ALA A 248 -3.12 4.72 8.47
CA ALA A 248 -4.12 4.28 7.50
C ALA A 248 -3.67 4.43 6.03
N ASP A 249 -2.79 5.39 5.74
CA ASP A 249 -2.28 5.66 4.39
C ASP A 249 -1.26 4.60 3.92
N LEU A 250 -0.82 3.70 4.82
CA LEU A 250 0.03 2.54 4.48
C LEU A 250 -0.73 1.45 3.71
N ILE A 251 -2.07 1.46 3.77
CA ILE A 251 -2.95 0.51 3.10
C ILE A 251 -3.47 1.13 1.81
N LEU A 252 -3.24 0.46 0.69
CA LEU A 252 -3.68 0.92 -0.62
C LEU A 252 -5.18 0.71 -0.77
N THR A 253 -5.90 1.83 -0.87
CA THR A 253 -7.32 1.87 -1.29
C THR A 253 -7.48 2.53 -2.65
N ARG A 254 -6.48 3.32 -3.06
CA ARG A 254 -6.37 4.02 -4.32
C ARG A 254 -4.92 3.95 -4.79
N LEU A 255 -4.73 3.89 -6.11
CA LEU A 255 -3.42 3.88 -6.75
C LEU A 255 -3.33 5.07 -7.71
N LEU A 256 -2.21 5.79 -7.68
CA LEU A 256 -1.91 6.78 -8.72
C LEU A 256 -1.46 6.09 -10.00
N VAL A 257 -2.07 6.51 -11.10
CA VAL A 257 -1.66 6.12 -12.45
C VAL A 257 -0.64 7.15 -12.94
N PRO A 258 0.61 6.74 -13.24
CA PRO A 258 1.65 7.65 -13.66
C PRO A 258 1.34 8.26 -15.05
N PRO A 259 1.82 9.48 -15.32
CA PRO A 259 1.74 10.11 -16.63
C PRO A 259 2.35 9.28 -17.76
N LEU A 260 1.92 9.53 -19.00
CA LEU A 260 2.38 8.79 -20.19
C LEU A 260 3.90 8.93 -20.44
N CYS A 261 4.51 10.07 -20.08
CA CYS A 261 5.95 10.27 -20.21
C CYS A 261 6.80 9.31 -19.34
N ILE A 262 6.23 8.73 -18.28
CA ILE A 262 6.91 7.73 -17.42
C ILE A 262 6.83 6.32 -18.03
N ARG A 263 5.86 6.08 -18.91
CA ARG A 263 5.54 4.78 -19.50
C ARG A 263 5.26 4.93 -21.00
N PRO A 264 6.28 5.32 -21.79
CA PRO A 264 6.12 5.60 -23.20
C PRO A 264 5.76 4.33 -23.98
N SER A 265 4.85 4.45 -24.94
CA SER A 265 4.56 3.40 -25.92
C SER A 265 5.64 3.39 -27.01
N VAL A 266 6.09 2.20 -27.42
CA VAL A 266 7.10 2.04 -28.46
C VAL A 266 6.46 1.40 -29.69
N ILE A 267 6.48 2.09 -30.82
CA ILE A 267 6.02 1.53 -32.10
C ILE A 267 7.01 0.45 -32.52
N SER A 268 6.53 -0.75 -32.85
CA SER A 268 7.42 -1.82 -33.32
C SER A 268 7.59 -1.77 -34.84
N ASP A 269 8.83 -1.67 -35.32
CA ASP A 269 9.12 -1.64 -36.77
C ASP A 269 8.85 -2.98 -37.49
N LEU A 270 8.81 -4.09 -36.74
CA LEU A 270 8.70 -5.46 -37.29
C LEU A 270 7.27 -6.04 -37.33
N LYS A 271 6.32 -5.42 -36.63
CA LYS A 271 4.91 -5.86 -36.60
C LYS A 271 4.03 -4.63 -36.57
N SER A 272 2.94 -4.61 -37.34
CA SER A 272 1.92 -3.56 -37.25
C SER A 272 1.32 -3.56 -35.84
N GLY A 273 1.77 -2.64 -34.98
CA GLY A 273 1.30 -2.50 -33.60
C GLY A 273 2.24 -1.67 -32.72
N THR A 274 1.71 -1.22 -31.58
CA THR A 274 2.49 -0.61 -30.50
C THR A 274 2.82 -1.66 -29.45
N ASN A 275 4.05 -1.60 -28.92
CA ASN A 275 4.46 -2.34 -27.75
C ASN A 275 4.35 -1.42 -26.54
N GLU A 276 3.42 -1.75 -25.65
CA GLU A 276 3.14 -0.96 -24.46
C GLU A 276 4.11 -1.28 -23.33
N ASP A 277 4.38 -0.27 -22.53
CA ASP A 277 5.22 -0.39 -21.34
C ASP A 277 4.61 -1.38 -20.32
N ASP A 278 5.48 -2.13 -19.62
CA ASP A 278 5.09 -3.10 -18.59
C ASP A 278 4.15 -2.50 -17.52
N LEU A 279 4.34 -1.23 -17.13
CA LEU A 279 3.48 -0.55 -16.16
C LEU A 279 2.07 -0.36 -16.71
N THR A 280 1.94 0.00 -17.99
CA THR A 280 0.64 0.13 -18.67
C THR A 280 -0.09 -1.20 -18.66
N MET A 281 0.59 -2.29 -19.02
CA MET A 281 -0.01 -3.63 -19.01
C MET A 281 -0.43 -4.08 -17.59
N LYS A 282 0.41 -3.81 -16.58
CA LYS A 282 0.08 -4.12 -15.17
C LYS A 282 -1.13 -3.33 -14.67
N LEU A 283 -1.26 -2.06 -15.04
CA LEU A 283 -2.44 -1.26 -14.69
C LEU A 283 -3.71 -1.82 -15.30
N THR A 284 -3.67 -2.24 -16.57
CA THR A 284 -4.80 -2.92 -17.23
C THR A 284 -5.21 -4.21 -16.52
N GLU A 285 -4.25 -5.02 -16.08
CA GLU A 285 -4.52 -6.23 -15.30
C GLU A 285 -5.15 -5.92 -13.94
N ILE A 286 -4.69 -4.87 -13.24
CA ILE A 286 -5.27 -4.43 -11.97
C ILE A 286 -6.71 -3.96 -12.18
N ILE A 287 -6.99 -3.14 -13.20
CA ILE A 287 -8.35 -2.68 -13.54
C ILE A 287 -9.26 -3.87 -13.84
N PHE A 288 -8.79 -4.83 -14.62
CA PHE A 288 -9.55 -6.04 -14.95
C PHE A 288 -9.93 -6.84 -13.70
N LEU A 289 -8.97 -7.11 -12.80
CA LEU A 289 -9.24 -7.83 -11.55
C LEU A 289 -10.21 -7.07 -10.64
N ASN A 290 -10.11 -5.74 -10.63
CA ASN A 290 -11.01 -4.87 -9.88
C ASN A 290 -12.46 -5.04 -10.35
N ASP A 291 -12.69 -5.03 -11.67
CA ASP A 291 -14.00 -5.28 -12.28
C ASP A 291 -14.52 -6.70 -12.01
N VAL A 292 -13.64 -7.70 -12.01
CA VAL A 292 -13.99 -9.10 -11.69
C VAL A 292 -14.48 -9.21 -10.25
N ILE A 293 -13.73 -8.66 -9.28
CA ILE A 293 -14.12 -8.64 -7.87
C ILE A 293 -15.47 -7.95 -7.69
N LYS A 294 -15.67 -6.80 -8.35
CA LYS A 294 -16.95 -6.07 -8.31
C LYS A 294 -18.11 -6.93 -8.80
N LYS A 295 -17.94 -7.60 -9.95
CA LYS A 295 -18.96 -8.48 -10.54
C LYS A 295 -19.25 -9.69 -9.65
N HIS A 296 -18.23 -10.37 -9.16
CA HIS A 296 -18.38 -11.53 -8.28
C HIS A 296 -19.09 -11.19 -6.97
N ARG A 297 -18.88 -9.98 -6.42
CA ARG A 297 -19.63 -9.49 -5.26
C ARG A 297 -21.10 -9.24 -5.58
N MET A 298 -21.41 -8.68 -6.75
CA MET A 298 -22.80 -8.43 -7.17
C MET A 298 -23.55 -9.72 -7.53
N SER A 299 -22.86 -10.70 -8.12
CA SER A 299 -23.46 -11.99 -8.52
C SER A 299 -23.56 -13.00 -7.38
N GLY A 300 -23.08 -12.69 -6.18
CA GLY A 300 -23.09 -13.60 -5.04
C GLY A 300 -22.15 -14.80 -5.21
N ALA A 301 -20.97 -14.60 -5.81
CA ALA A 301 -19.96 -15.65 -5.95
C ALA A 301 -19.52 -16.21 -4.58
N LYS A 302 -19.05 -17.46 -4.57
CA LYS A 302 -18.57 -18.12 -3.35
C LYS A 302 -17.40 -17.35 -2.74
N THR A 303 -17.34 -17.31 -1.40
CA THR A 303 -16.27 -16.61 -0.65
C THR A 303 -14.86 -17.02 -1.07
N GLN A 304 -14.65 -18.30 -1.39
CA GLN A 304 -13.36 -18.79 -1.87
C GLN A 304 -12.89 -18.05 -3.12
N MET A 305 -13.77 -17.86 -4.11
CA MET A 305 -13.43 -17.15 -5.35
C MET A 305 -13.08 -15.69 -5.07
N ILE A 306 -13.85 -15.00 -4.24
CA ILE A 306 -13.60 -13.59 -3.88
C ILE A 306 -12.26 -13.44 -3.15
N MET A 307 -11.91 -14.38 -2.26
CA MET A 307 -10.62 -14.37 -1.55
C MET A 307 -9.45 -14.66 -2.50
N GLU A 308 -9.61 -15.60 -3.45
CA GLU A 308 -8.60 -15.88 -4.48
C GLU A 308 -8.39 -14.67 -5.39
N ASP A 309 -9.46 -14.03 -5.88
CA ASP A 309 -9.39 -12.81 -6.69
C ASP A 309 -8.72 -11.66 -5.93
N TRP A 310 -8.99 -11.54 -4.63
CA TRP A 310 -8.37 -10.52 -3.79
C TRP A 310 -6.87 -10.78 -3.58
N ASP A 311 -6.46 -12.04 -3.39
CA ASP A 311 -5.05 -12.44 -3.36
C ASP A 311 -4.35 -12.11 -4.69
N PHE A 312 -5.02 -12.34 -5.83
CA PHE A 312 -4.51 -11.95 -7.15
C PHE A 312 -4.37 -10.43 -7.30
N LEU A 313 -5.38 -9.65 -6.90
CA LEU A 313 -5.32 -8.18 -6.94
C LEU A 313 -4.15 -7.67 -6.10
N GLN A 314 -3.96 -8.23 -4.91
CA GLN A 314 -2.87 -7.88 -4.01
C GLN A 314 -1.51 -8.21 -4.62
N LEU A 315 -1.38 -9.36 -5.28
CA LEU A 315 -0.16 -9.73 -5.99
C LEU A 315 0.13 -8.79 -7.17
N GLN A 316 -0.86 -8.43 -7.99
CA GLN A 316 -0.64 -7.52 -9.12
C GLN A 316 -0.22 -6.12 -8.65
N CYS A 317 -0.87 -5.59 -7.60
CA CYS A 317 -0.44 -4.32 -6.99
C CYS A 317 0.99 -4.39 -6.44
N ALA A 318 1.38 -5.54 -5.87
CA ALA A 318 2.73 -5.73 -5.35
C ALA A 318 3.78 -5.83 -6.47
N LEU A 319 3.49 -6.61 -7.53
CA LEU A 319 4.38 -6.77 -8.70
C LEU A 319 4.52 -5.49 -9.51
N TYR A 320 3.48 -4.63 -9.53
CA TYR A 320 3.53 -3.30 -10.13
C TYR A 320 4.59 -2.40 -9.46
N ILE A 321 4.75 -2.51 -8.14
CA ILE A 321 5.76 -1.76 -7.39
C ILE A 321 7.12 -2.47 -7.45
N ASN A 322 7.16 -3.76 -7.10
CA ASN A 322 8.37 -4.56 -7.07
C ASN A 322 8.09 -5.93 -7.69
N SER A 323 8.67 -6.19 -8.85
CA SER A 323 8.41 -7.43 -9.61
C SER A 323 9.25 -8.62 -9.15
N GLU A 324 10.21 -8.42 -8.23
CA GLU A 324 11.12 -9.45 -7.71
C GLU A 324 10.71 -9.86 -6.29
N LEU A 325 9.47 -10.33 -6.12
CA LEU A 325 8.99 -10.81 -4.82
C LEU A 325 9.32 -12.29 -4.63
N SER A 326 9.93 -12.60 -3.48
CA SER A 326 10.17 -13.98 -3.07
C SER A 326 8.92 -14.61 -2.45
N GLY A 327 8.70 -15.90 -2.70
CA GLY A 327 7.62 -16.67 -2.09
C GLY A 327 6.26 -16.52 -2.79
N ILE A 328 6.25 -16.19 -4.09
CA ILE A 328 5.04 -16.24 -4.92
C ILE A 328 4.66 -17.71 -5.14
N PRO A 329 3.40 -18.12 -4.88
CA PRO A 329 2.91 -19.44 -5.23
C PRO A 329 3.09 -19.76 -6.72
N LEU A 330 3.43 -21.01 -7.07
CA LEU A 330 3.72 -21.41 -8.46
C LEU A 330 2.55 -21.15 -9.41
N ASN A 331 1.30 -21.32 -8.95
CA ASN A 331 0.09 -21.05 -9.72
C ASN A 331 -0.15 -19.56 -9.98
N MET A 332 0.51 -18.67 -9.25
CA MET A 332 0.41 -17.22 -9.37
C MET A 332 1.69 -16.58 -9.92
N ALA A 333 2.72 -17.38 -10.22
CA ALA A 333 4.00 -16.87 -10.68
C ALA A 333 3.86 -16.22 -12.07
N PRO A 334 4.45 -15.02 -12.28
CA PRO A 334 4.42 -14.37 -13.57
C PRO A 334 5.17 -15.20 -14.61
N LYS A 335 4.52 -15.50 -15.75
CA LYS A 335 5.11 -16.27 -16.85
C LYS A 335 6.24 -15.51 -17.56
N LYS A 336 6.14 -14.18 -17.59
CA LYS A 336 7.13 -13.28 -18.18
C LYS A 336 7.61 -12.32 -17.11
N TRP A 337 8.92 -12.08 -17.08
CA TRP A 337 9.49 -11.06 -16.23
C TRP A 337 9.07 -9.67 -16.73
N THR A 338 8.69 -8.80 -15.80
CA THR A 338 8.22 -7.43 -16.08
C THR A 338 8.95 -6.46 -15.15
N ARG A 339 9.10 -5.20 -15.57
CA ARG A 339 9.79 -4.15 -14.82
C ARG A 339 8.83 -3.23 -14.08
N GLY A 340 8.60 -3.52 -12.80
CA GLY A 340 7.95 -2.61 -11.86
C GLY A 340 8.82 -1.41 -11.50
N PHE A 341 8.29 -0.50 -10.67
CA PHE A 341 9.00 0.73 -10.29
C PHE A 341 10.36 0.49 -9.64
N VAL A 342 10.47 -0.49 -8.75
CA VAL A 342 11.73 -0.80 -8.05
C VAL A 342 12.82 -1.24 -9.03
N GLN A 343 12.49 -2.04 -10.04
CA GLN A 343 13.43 -2.49 -11.08
C GLN A 343 13.84 -1.37 -12.05
N ARG A 344 13.08 -0.28 -12.13
CA ARG A 344 13.43 0.92 -12.92
C ARG A 344 14.35 1.87 -12.16
N LEU A 345 14.22 1.88 -10.83
CA LEU A 345 15.06 2.71 -9.96
C LEU A 345 16.38 2.03 -9.60
N LYS A 346 16.41 0.69 -9.53
CA LYS A 346 17.62 -0.09 -9.22
C LYS A 346 18.49 -0.39 -10.46
N GLY A 347 19.79 -0.56 -10.24
CA GLY A 347 20.75 -1.11 -11.20
C GLY A 347 21.65 -0.07 -11.89
N LYS A 348 22.67 -0.52 -12.63
CA LYS A 348 23.61 0.34 -13.38
C LYS A 348 22.93 1.17 -14.48
N GLN A 349 21.76 0.74 -14.94
CA GLN A 349 20.91 1.42 -15.91
C GLN A 349 19.70 2.11 -15.25
N GLY A 350 19.59 2.07 -13.92
CA GLY A 350 18.53 2.72 -13.15
C GLY A 350 18.87 4.18 -12.84
N VAL A 351 17.85 4.98 -12.49
CA VAL A 351 17.99 6.43 -12.26
C VAL A 351 18.88 6.76 -11.05
N ALA A 352 19.07 5.82 -10.12
CA ALA A 352 19.97 5.99 -8.99
C ALA A 352 20.61 4.66 -8.58
N HIS A 353 21.90 4.68 -8.21
CA HIS A 353 22.56 3.57 -7.53
C HIS A 353 22.02 3.46 -6.09
N ILE A 354 20.80 2.96 -5.92
CA ILE A 354 20.19 2.71 -4.61
C ILE A 354 20.32 1.20 -4.33
N ASP A 355 21.19 0.85 -3.38
CA ASP A 355 21.31 -0.53 -2.88
C ASP A 355 19.95 -1.05 -2.39
N SER A 356 19.71 -2.34 -2.61
CA SER A 356 18.45 -3.02 -2.27
C SER A 356 18.05 -2.90 -0.79
N ASP A 357 19.03 -2.80 0.11
CA ASP A 357 18.82 -2.58 1.53
C ASP A 357 18.42 -1.14 1.87
N ILE A 358 18.75 -0.16 1.01
CA ILE A 358 18.39 1.24 1.17
C ILE A 358 16.92 1.45 0.75
N TYR A 359 16.40 0.80 -0.28
CA TYR A 359 14.97 0.93 -0.61
C TYR A 359 14.07 0.32 0.48
N SER A 360 14.45 -0.83 1.07
CA SER A 360 13.67 -1.49 2.15
C SER A 360 13.82 -0.85 3.52
N ASN A 361 14.93 -0.19 3.83
CA ASN A 361 15.23 0.37 5.18
C ASN A 361 15.46 1.90 5.20
N TYR A 362 15.56 2.58 4.05
CA TYR A 362 15.47 4.04 3.97
C TYR A 362 14.06 4.44 3.56
N LEU A 363 13.59 4.32 2.31
CA LEU A 363 12.27 4.86 1.91
C LEU A 363 11.05 4.39 2.74
N ILE A 364 11.06 3.13 3.19
CA ILE A 364 9.96 2.53 3.99
C ILE A 364 10.09 2.87 5.47
N ASP A 365 11.31 3.05 5.95
CA ASP A 365 11.60 3.39 7.34
C ASP A 365 11.51 4.92 7.50
N THR A 366 11.92 5.73 6.51
CA THR A 366 11.86 7.20 6.48
C THR A 366 10.44 7.74 6.46
N CYS A 367 9.52 7.17 5.68
CA CYS A 367 8.09 7.56 5.77
C CYS A 367 7.46 7.25 7.14
N CYS A 368 8.08 6.37 7.93
CA CYS A 368 7.67 6.03 9.30
C CYS A 368 8.67 6.51 10.37
N LEU A 369 9.64 7.39 10.04
CA LEU A 369 10.70 7.86 10.94
C LEU A 369 11.04 9.34 10.74
N PHE A 370 10.40 10.05 9.81
CA PHE A 370 10.43 11.50 9.83
C PHE A 370 9.50 12.01 10.89
#